data_AF-A0A151TL00-F1
#
_entry.id   AF-A0A151TL00-F1
#
_cell.length_a   1.000
_cell.length_b   1.000
_cell.length_c   1.000
_cell.angle_alpha   90.00
_cell.angle_beta   90.00
_cell.angle_gamma   90.00
#
_symmetry.space_group_name_H-M   'P 1'
#
loop_
_entity.id
_entity.type
_entity.pdbx_description
1 polymer ?
#
loop_
_entity_poly.entity_id
_entity_poly.type
_entity_poly.pdbx_seq_one_letter_code
_entity_poly.pdbx_strand_id
1 'polypeptide(L)'
;MCIRVLVDIRSPFKKSKHVKKLEGDTHDILFKYKKLGLFCFYCGLLGHLDDSCDILFSKDQDDGHRRWSAELQANTRGTSLLR
;
A
#
# COMPACT_ATOMS: atom_id res chain seq x y z
N MET A 1 -4.92 -16.34 0.27
CA MET A 1 -3.60 -16.75 0.80
C MET A 1 -3.04 -15.60 1.64
N CYS A 2 -2.45 -15.88 2.81
CA CYS A 2 -1.75 -14.88 3.62
C CYS A 2 -0.42 -15.48 4.06
N ILE A 3 0.67 -14.73 3.90
CA ILE A 3 2.01 -15.13 4.36
C ILE A 3 2.52 -14.09 5.37
N ARG A 4 3.40 -14.52 6.27
CA ARG A 4 4.10 -13.61 7.20
C ARG A 4 5.52 -13.43 6.69
N VAL A 5 5.92 -12.19 6.49
CA VAL A 5 7.25 -11.81 6.01
C VAL A 5 7.74 -10.60 6.79
N LEU A 6 9.06 -10.45 6.90
CA LEU A 6 9.66 -9.20 7.36
C LEU A 6 9.58 -8.18 6.21
N VAL A 7 9.12 -6.97 6.53
CA VAL A 7 8.99 -5.87 5.57
C VAL A 7 9.80 -4.70 6.10
N ASP A 8 10.60 -4.08 5.23
CA ASP A 8 11.25 -2.81 5.55
C ASP A 8 10.20 -1.69 5.55
N ILE A 9 9.95 -1.14 6.75
CA ILE A 9 8.98 -0.08 6.99
C ILE A 9 9.48 1.31 6.58
N ARG A 10 10.77 1.45 6.29
CA ARG A 10 11.39 2.70 5.81
C ARG A 10 11.23 2.88 4.31
N SER A 11 10.78 1.83 3.63
CA SER A 11 10.47 1.83 2.20
C SER A 11 8.96 1.95 1.99
N PRO A 12 8.51 2.67 0.95
CA PRO A 12 7.08 2.75 0.63
C PRO A 12 6.48 1.37 0.33
N PHE A 13 5.21 1.17 0.72
CA PHE A 13 4.53 -0.11 0.48
C PHE A 13 4.38 -0.42 -1.01
N LYS A 14 4.38 -1.72 -1.34
CA LYS A 14 4.16 -2.19 -2.72
C LYS A 14 2.68 -2.49 -2.91
N LYS A 15 2.09 -2.01 -4.01
CA LYS A 15 0.69 -2.30 -4.37
C LYS A 15 0.55 -3.58 -5.19
N SER A 16 1.51 -3.80 -6.07
CA SER A 16 1.53 -4.95 -6.95
C SER A 16 2.95 -5.39 -7.27
N LYS A 17 3.08 -6.58 -7.83
CA LYS A 17 4.29 -7.10 -8.43
C LYS A 17 3.92 -7.86 -9.71
N HIS A 18 4.52 -7.43 -10.82
CA HIS A 18 4.51 -8.20 -12.06
C HIS A 18 5.44 -9.40 -11.93
N VAL A 19 4.91 -10.60 -12.14
CA VAL A 19 5.67 -11.85 -12.14
C VAL A 19 5.58 -12.46 -13.53
N LYS A 20 6.74 -12.67 -14.15
CA LYS A 20 6.85 -13.38 -15.43
C LYS A 20 6.87 -14.88 -15.16
N LYS A 21 5.98 -15.62 -15.82
CA LYS A 21 6.07 -17.08 -15.91
C LYS A 21 7.13 -17.46 -16.95
N LEU A 22 7.64 -18.68 -16.82
CA LEU A 22 8.60 -19.25 -17.75
C LEU A 22 8.04 -19.32 -19.19
N GLU A 23 6.73 -19.50 -19.31
CA GLU A 23 5.99 -19.61 -20.57
C GLU A 23 5.66 -18.25 -21.23
N GLY A 24 6.20 -17.14 -20.69
CA GLY A 24 6.07 -15.79 -21.28
C GLY A 24 4.91 -14.96 -20.73
N ASP A 25 3.92 -15.58 -20.09
CA ASP A 25 2.79 -14.87 -19.49
C ASP A 25 3.20 -14.04 -18.27
N THR A 26 2.74 -12.79 -18.22
CA THR A 26 2.87 -11.91 -17.06
C THR A 26 1.61 -11.95 -16.21
N HIS A 27 1.78 -12.12 -14.90
CA HIS A 27 0.70 -11.99 -13.93
C HIS A 27 0.99 -10.92 -12.90
N ASP A 28 -0.07 -10.20 -12.56
CA ASP A 28 -0.02 -9.13 -11.57
C ASP A 28 -0.51 -9.65 -10.24
N ILE A 29 0.40 -9.68 -9.27
CA ILE A 29 0.06 -10.03 -7.90
C ILE A 29 -0.24 -8.73 -7.16
N LEU A 30 -1.49 -8.54 -6.75
CA LEU A 30 -1.89 -7.43 -5.89
C LEU A 30 -1.58 -7.75 -4.43
N PHE A 31 -1.05 -6.77 -3.70
CA PHE A 31 -0.70 -6.91 -2.30
C PHE A 31 -1.73 -6.23 -1.40
N LYS A 32 -2.03 -6.90 -0.28
CA LYS A 32 -2.81 -6.39 0.83
C LYS A 32 -2.08 -6.70 2.13
N TYR A 33 -2.06 -5.76 3.06
CA TYR A 33 -1.31 -5.84 4.30
C TYR A 33 -2.25 -6.00 5.49
N LYS A 34 -1.98 -6.99 6.33
CA LYS A 34 -2.64 -7.14 7.63
C LYS A 34 -1.91 -6.31 8.67
N LYS A 35 -2.66 -5.73 9.63
CA LYS A 35 -2.12 -4.85 10.68
C LYS A 35 -1.34 -3.66 10.10
N LEU A 36 -1.78 -3.15 8.95
CA LEU A 36 -1.22 -1.94 8.38
C LEU A 36 -1.65 -0.77 9.26
N GLY A 37 -0.68 -0.16 9.95
CA GLY A 37 -0.92 1.02 10.77
C GLY A 37 -1.21 2.26 9.93
N LEU A 38 -1.25 3.41 10.60
CA LEU A 38 -1.35 4.70 9.94
C LEU A 38 -0.13 4.94 9.04
N PHE A 39 -0.39 5.31 7.79
CA PHE A 39 0.63 5.52 6.78
C PHE A 39 0.19 6.63 5.82
N CYS A 40 1.16 7.24 5.16
CA CYS A 40 0.97 8.38 4.28
C CYS A 40 0.54 7.91 2.88
N PHE A 41 -0.57 8.43 2.36
CA PHE A 41 -1.10 8.11 1.04
C PHE A 41 -0.29 8.78 -0.08
N TYR A 42 0.44 9.84 0.25
CA TYR A 42 1.35 10.51 -0.66
C TYR A 42 2.70 9.79 -0.83
N CYS A 43 3.41 9.48 0.27
CA CYS A 43 4.77 8.91 0.22
C CYS A 43 4.84 7.40 0.51
N GLY A 44 3.78 6.80 1.06
CA GLY A 44 3.67 5.36 1.28
C GLY A 44 4.41 4.84 2.52
N LEU A 45 4.94 5.71 3.37
CA LEU A 45 5.67 5.37 4.60
C LEU A 45 4.73 5.29 5.81
N LEU A 46 5.08 4.44 6.78
CA LEU A 46 4.40 4.35 8.06
C LEU A 46 4.72 5.54 8.97
N GLY A 47 3.78 5.86 9.87
CA GLY A 47 4.02 6.72 11.03
C GLY A 47 3.54 8.16 10.90
N HIS A 48 3.10 8.61 9.73
CA HIS A 48 2.51 9.93 9.51
C HIS A 48 1.40 9.89 8.46
N LEU A 49 0.59 10.95 8.41
CA LEU A 49 -0.44 11.17 7.38
C LEU A 49 0.08 12.18 6.34
N ASP A 50 -0.69 12.40 5.29
CA ASP A 50 -0.34 13.38 4.25
C ASP A 50 -0.11 14.79 4.83
N ASP A 51 -0.90 15.18 5.84
CA ASP A 51 -0.85 16.48 6.53
C ASP A 51 0.39 16.71 7.41
N SER A 52 1.22 15.68 7.56
CA SER A 52 2.43 15.65 8.38
C SER A 52 3.60 15.08 7.58
N CYS A 53 3.48 15.06 6.24
CA CYS A 53 4.49 14.49 5.35
C CYS A 53 5.51 15.55 4.92
N ASP A 54 6.72 15.48 5.49
CA ASP A 54 7.83 16.37 5.13
C ASP A 54 8.14 16.36 3.62
N ILE A 55 8.01 15.19 2.97
CA ILE A 55 8.24 15.02 1.53
C ILE A 55 7.18 15.78 0.73
N LEU A 56 5.92 15.80 1.19
CA LEU A 56 4.85 16.56 0.55
C LEU A 56 5.06 18.06 0.76
N PHE A 57 5.36 18.49 2.00
CA PHE A 57 5.59 19.90 2.32
C PHE A 57 6.83 20.50 1.66
N SER A 58 7.81 19.68 1.31
CA SER A 58 9.01 20.12 0.60
C SER A 58 8.77 20.37 -0.89
N LYS A 59 7.58 20.10 -1.44
CA LYS A 59 7.26 20.40 -2.84
C LYS A 59 6.69 21.81 -3.01
N ASP A 60 7.08 22.48 -4.09
CA ASP A 60 6.54 23.78 -4.48
C ASP A 60 5.04 23.73 -4.81
N GLN A 61 4.57 22.61 -5.37
CA GLN A 61 3.17 22.39 -5.71
C GLN A 61 2.75 20.95 -5.43
N ASP A 62 1.62 20.79 -4.74
CA ASP A 62 0.94 19.50 -4.58
C ASP A 62 0.10 19.21 -5.83
N ASP A 63 0.35 18.06 -6.47
CA ASP A 63 -0.40 17.58 -7.64
C ASP A 63 -1.73 16.90 -7.24
N GLY A 64 -2.00 16.76 -5.94
CA GLY A 64 -3.17 16.07 -5.41
C GLY A 64 -3.15 14.55 -5.63
N HIS A 65 -2.10 14.01 -6.25
CA HIS A 65 -2.05 12.61 -6.60
C HIS A 65 -1.52 11.77 -5.44
N ARG A 66 -2.35 10.85 -4.96
CA ARG A 66 -2.02 9.93 -3.88
C ARG A 66 -1.77 8.53 -4.43
N ARG A 67 -0.51 8.10 -4.37
CA ARG A 67 -0.09 6.81 -4.93
C ARG A 67 -0.60 5.64 -4.13
N TRP A 68 -0.97 5.85 -2.87
CA TRP A 68 -1.50 4.82 -1.99
C TRP A 68 -2.87 5.20 -1.44
N SER A 69 -3.58 4.21 -0.90
CA SER A 69 -4.90 4.39 -0.32
C SER A 69 -5.22 3.27 0.67
N ALA A 70 -6.34 3.40 1.38
CA ALA A 70 -6.89 2.38 2.27
C ALA A 70 -7.08 1.01 1.60
N GLU A 71 -7.10 0.96 0.27
CA GLU A 71 -7.14 -0.27 -0.50
C GLU A 71 -6.00 -1.25 -0.13
N LEU A 72 -4.83 -0.75 0.32
CA LEU A 72 -3.73 -1.62 0.76
C LEU A 72 -4.05 -2.42 2.02
N GLN A 73 -5.02 -1.99 2.82
CA GLN A 73 -5.40 -2.71 4.02
C GLN A 73 -6.13 -4.00 3.62
N ALA A 74 -5.67 -5.12 4.17
CA ALA A 74 -6.37 -6.38 3.98
C ALA A 74 -7.72 -6.30 4.67
N ASN A 75 -8.80 -6.31 3.89
CA ASN A 75 -10.16 -6.33 4.42
C ASN A 75 -10.29 -7.52 5.38
N THR A 76 -10.64 -7.25 6.63
CA THR A 76 -10.85 -8.27 7.65
C THR A 76 -12.03 -9.10 7.16
N ARG A 77 -11.78 -10.31 6.65
CA ARG A 77 -12.86 -11.24 6.30
C ARG A 77 -13.64 -11.52 7.58
N GLY A 78 -14.75 -10.81 7.77
CA GLY A 78 -15.47 -10.79 9.03
C GLY A 78 -16.71 -9.90 9.03
N THR A 79 -17.41 -9.77 7.90
CA THR A 79 -18.84 -9.45 7.88
C THR A 79 -19.41 -9.99 6.59
N SER A 80 -20.14 -11.10 6.68
CA SER A 80 -21.18 -11.43 5.74
C SER A 80 -22.12 -10.22 5.65
N LEU A 81 -22.18 -9.58 4.50
CA LEU A 81 -23.34 -8.76 4.14
C LEU A 81 -24.51 -9.73 3.90
N LEU A 82 -25.14 -10.13 4.99
CA LEU A 82 -26.55 -10.51 5.06
C LEU A 82 -27.18 -9.53 6.04
N ARG A 83 -27.78 -8.48 5.50
CA ARG A 83 -28.94 -7.83 6.09
C ARG A 83 -29.77 -7.18 4.99
#